data_AF-A0A962MQ61-F1
#
_entry.id   AF-A0A962MQ61-F1
#
_cell.length_a   1.000
_cell.length_b   1.000
_cell.length_c   1.000
_cell.angle_alpha   90.00
_cell.angle_beta   90.00
_cell.angle_gamma   90.00
#
_symmetry.space_group_name_H-M   'P 1'
#
loop_
_entity.id
_entity.type
_entity.pdbx_description
1 polymer ?
#
loop_
_entity_poly.entity_id
_entity_poly.type
_entity_poly.pdbx_seq_one_letter_code
_entity_poly.pdbx_strand_id
1 'polypeptide(L)'
;NGLGVLGWGVGGIEAEAAMLGQPVSMLIPEVIGFKLSGQMKEGNTATDLVLTVTQMLRAKGVVNKFVEFYGPGLDNLSLADRATIANMAPEYGATCGFFPIDAETIRYLTFTGRDPHRVKLVEAYAKEQGMWRDASTPDPIFTDSMELNLNDVEPSLAGPKRPQDRVP
;
A
#
# COMPACT_ATOMS: atom_id res chain seq x y z
N ASN A 1 3.22 -2.06 -5.53
CA ASN A 1 2.81 -2.32 -4.13
C ASN A 1 1.30 -2.38 -3.93
N GLY A 2 0.49 -1.44 -4.45
CA GLY A 2 -0.98 -1.49 -4.32
C GLY A 2 -1.70 -2.72 -4.95
N LEU A 3 -1.00 -3.47 -5.81
CA LEU A 3 -1.45 -4.73 -6.45
C LEU A 3 -0.78 -5.98 -5.82
N GLY A 4 -0.16 -5.86 -4.64
CA GLY A 4 0.57 -6.99 -4.04
C GLY A 4 1.94 -7.29 -4.64
N VAL A 5 2.45 -6.44 -5.54
CA VAL A 5 3.81 -6.52 -6.08
C VAL A 5 4.74 -5.63 -5.27
N LEU A 6 5.68 -6.21 -4.53
CA LEU A 6 6.69 -5.48 -3.75
C LEU A 6 7.74 -4.87 -4.70
N GLY A 7 7.95 -3.57 -4.63
CA GLY A 7 8.98 -2.88 -5.40
C GLY A 7 9.05 -1.39 -5.09
N TRP A 8 10.20 -0.76 -5.33
CA TRP A 8 10.43 0.65 -5.04
C TRP A 8 11.46 1.26 -6.00
N GLY A 9 11.62 2.58 -5.95
CA GLY A 9 12.63 3.29 -6.74
C GLY A 9 14.03 3.07 -6.19
N VAL A 10 14.99 2.78 -7.07
CA VAL A 10 16.42 2.66 -6.76
C VAL A 10 17.23 3.58 -7.67
N GLY A 11 18.51 3.81 -7.33
CA GLY A 11 19.43 4.52 -8.21
C GLY A 11 19.74 3.71 -9.48
N GLY A 12 20.25 4.40 -10.51
CA GLY A 12 20.55 3.78 -11.80
C GLY A 12 21.61 2.68 -11.72
N ILE A 13 22.62 2.86 -10.86
CA ILE A 13 23.70 1.89 -10.66
C ILE A 13 23.15 0.61 -10.00
N GLU A 14 22.30 0.75 -9.00
CA GLU A 14 21.65 -0.40 -8.35
C GLU A 14 20.74 -1.15 -9.33
N ALA A 15 20.03 -0.42 -10.20
CA ALA A 15 19.20 -1.04 -11.24
C ALA A 15 20.05 -1.83 -12.25
N GLU A 16 21.17 -1.26 -12.73
CA GLU A 16 22.11 -1.95 -13.63
C GLU A 16 22.72 -3.19 -12.97
N ALA A 17 23.10 -3.09 -11.70
CA ALA A 17 23.61 -4.24 -10.96
C ALA A 17 22.58 -5.36 -10.87
N ALA A 18 21.31 -5.04 -10.58
CA ALA A 18 20.21 -6.01 -10.57
C ALA A 18 19.99 -6.65 -11.95
N MET A 19 20.12 -5.89 -13.03
CA MET A 19 20.07 -6.43 -14.40
C MET A 19 21.20 -7.42 -14.70
N LEU A 20 22.35 -7.25 -14.06
CA LEU A 20 23.49 -8.19 -14.13
C LEU A 20 23.38 -9.36 -13.13
N GLY A 21 22.23 -9.51 -12.46
CA GLY A 21 21.95 -10.59 -11.52
C GLY A 21 22.54 -10.36 -10.12
N GLN A 22 23.03 -9.15 -9.81
CA GLN A 22 23.45 -8.83 -8.44
C GLN A 22 22.22 -8.64 -7.54
N PRO A 23 22.17 -9.32 -6.38
CA PRO A 23 21.12 -9.08 -5.39
C PRO A 23 21.15 -7.65 -4.85
N VAL A 24 19.98 -7.12 -4.48
CA VAL A 24 19.89 -5.84 -3.76
C VAL A 24 20.30 -6.07 -2.30
N SER A 25 21.36 -5.39 -1.86
CA SER A 25 21.78 -5.40 -0.46
C SER A 25 21.00 -4.36 0.35
N MET A 26 20.26 -4.80 1.36
CA MET A 26 19.52 -3.92 2.26
C MET A 26 19.53 -4.46 3.70
N LEU A 27 19.44 -3.56 4.67
CA LEU A 27 19.10 -3.93 6.04
C LEU A 27 17.67 -4.46 6.07
N ILE A 28 17.40 -5.46 6.92
CA ILE A 28 16.03 -5.92 7.16
C ILE A 28 15.24 -4.72 7.71
N PRO A 29 14.22 -4.23 6.99
CA PRO A 29 13.52 -3.02 7.38
C PRO A 29 12.54 -3.32 8.50
N GLU A 30 12.31 -2.33 9.36
CA GLU A 30 11.14 -2.34 10.24
C GLU A 30 9.87 -2.22 9.38
N VAL A 31 8.78 -2.86 9.84
CA VAL A 31 7.49 -2.81 9.15
C VAL A 31 6.48 -2.12 10.06
N ILE A 32 5.94 -1.00 9.57
CA ILE A 32 4.89 -0.23 10.24
C ILE A 32 3.54 -0.70 9.69
N GLY A 33 2.72 -1.30 10.56
CA GLY A 33 1.36 -1.67 10.21
C GLY A 33 0.47 -0.42 10.15
N PHE A 34 -0.27 -0.24 9.05
CA PHE A 34 -1.28 0.81 8.92
C PHE A 34 -2.67 0.18 8.79
N LYS A 35 -3.41 0.13 9.90
CA LYS A 35 -4.73 -0.48 9.98
C LYS A 35 -5.78 0.47 9.42
N LEU A 36 -6.51 0.03 8.41
CA LEU A 36 -7.67 0.73 7.88
C LEU A 36 -8.95 0.05 8.37
N SER A 37 -9.90 0.84 8.82
CA SER A 37 -11.25 0.38 9.22
C SER A 37 -12.33 1.31 8.68
N GLY A 38 -13.58 0.87 8.71
CA GLY A 38 -14.71 1.68 8.23
C GLY A 38 -14.75 1.77 6.70
N GLN A 39 -15.42 2.80 6.19
CA GLN A 39 -15.63 3.03 4.77
C GLN A 39 -15.52 4.53 4.47
N MET A 40 -15.05 4.87 3.26
CA MET A 40 -15.02 6.25 2.78
C MET A 40 -16.45 6.80 2.69
N LYS A 41 -16.68 8.00 3.22
CA LYS A 41 -17.95 8.72 3.08
C LYS A 41 -18.17 9.14 1.62
N GLU A 42 -19.43 9.19 1.21
CA GLU A 42 -19.80 9.73 -0.11
C GLU A 42 -19.29 11.17 -0.24
N GLY A 43 -18.73 11.50 -1.42
CA GLY A 43 -18.11 12.80 -1.69
C GLY A 43 -16.61 12.85 -1.38
N ASN A 44 -16.07 11.94 -0.56
CA ASN A 44 -14.62 11.82 -0.39
C ASN A 44 -13.99 11.07 -1.57
N THR A 45 -12.77 11.47 -1.90
CA THR A 45 -12.00 10.93 -3.02
C THR A 45 -10.78 10.14 -2.55
N ALA A 46 -10.18 9.37 -3.46
CA ALA A 46 -8.90 8.71 -3.25
C ALA A 46 -7.79 9.71 -2.85
N THR A 47 -7.87 10.93 -3.40
CA THR A 47 -6.96 12.03 -3.08
C THR A 47 -7.05 12.42 -1.60
N ASP A 48 -8.26 12.55 -1.07
CA ASP A 48 -8.46 12.91 0.34
C ASP A 48 -7.87 11.86 1.29
N LEU A 49 -8.10 10.59 0.95
CA LEU A 49 -7.53 9.47 1.68
C LEU A 49 -5.99 9.50 1.65
N VAL A 50 -5.38 9.65 0.47
CA VAL A 50 -3.93 9.63 0.39
C VAL A 50 -3.28 10.83 1.06
N LEU A 51 -3.91 12.01 1.05
CA LEU A 51 -3.41 13.17 1.78
C LEU A 51 -3.45 12.96 3.29
N THR A 52 -4.54 12.41 3.83
CA THR A 52 -4.64 12.04 5.25
C THR A 52 -3.57 11.01 5.63
N VAL A 53 -3.42 9.93 4.84
CA VAL A 53 -2.42 8.88 5.09
C VAL A 53 -1.00 9.46 5.03
N THR A 54 -0.70 10.31 4.05
CA THR A 54 0.61 10.95 3.88
C THR A 54 0.96 11.82 5.08
N GLN A 55 0.01 12.65 5.55
CA GLN A 55 0.19 13.49 6.73
C GLN A 55 0.50 12.64 7.98
N MET A 56 -0.28 11.58 8.22
CA MET A 56 -0.11 10.70 9.38
C MET A 56 1.22 9.96 9.37
N LEU A 57 1.57 9.32 8.25
CA LEU A 57 2.82 8.58 8.12
C LEU A 57 4.04 9.49 8.22
N ARG A 58 3.95 10.71 7.68
CA ARG A 58 5.01 11.70 7.80
C ARG A 58 5.22 12.13 9.25
N ALA A 59 4.15 12.34 10.00
CA ALA A 59 4.22 12.68 11.42
C ALA A 59 4.79 11.53 12.27
N LYS A 60 4.50 10.27 11.92
CA LYS A 60 5.06 9.08 12.58
C LYS A 60 6.57 8.92 12.35
N GLY A 61 7.07 9.33 11.18
CA GLY A 61 8.49 9.23 10.84
C GLY A 61 8.89 7.84 10.35
N VAL A 62 8.38 7.44 9.18
CA VAL A 62 8.58 6.10 8.59
C VAL A 62 9.75 6.02 7.60
N VAL A 63 10.76 6.88 7.76
CA VAL A 63 11.91 6.94 6.84
C VAL A 63 12.70 5.63 6.84
N ASN A 64 12.95 5.07 5.66
CA ASN A 64 13.63 3.76 5.44
C ASN A 64 12.90 2.55 6.05
N LYS A 65 11.61 2.69 6.38
CA LYS A 65 10.76 1.60 6.86
C LYS A 65 9.80 1.15 5.79
N PHE A 66 9.26 -0.05 5.94
CA PHE A 66 8.13 -0.51 5.13
C PHE A 66 6.84 -0.09 5.83
N VAL A 67 5.83 0.27 5.04
CA VAL A 67 4.47 0.44 5.53
C VAL A 67 3.62 -0.64 4.90
N GLU A 68 2.94 -1.44 5.72
CA GLU A 68 2.01 -2.46 5.24
C GLU A 68 0.59 -2.12 5.68
N PHE A 69 -0.32 -2.02 4.71
CA PHE A 69 -1.72 -1.70 4.95
C PHE A 69 -2.51 -2.98 5.23
N TYR A 70 -3.31 -2.96 6.29
CA TYR A 70 -4.09 -4.12 6.75
C TYR A 70 -5.42 -3.69 7.39
N GLY A 71 -6.21 -4.65 7.87
CA GLY A 71 -7.51 -4.39 8.51
C GLY A 71 -8.71 -4.39 7.54
N PRO A 72 -9.94 -4.34 8.07
CA PRO A 72 -11.17 -4.55 7.30
C PRO A 72 -11.47 -3.45 6.28
N GLY A 73 -10.90 -2.25 6.45
CA GLY A 73 -11.09 -1.14 5.51
C GLY A 73 -10.54 -1.41 4.11
N LEU A 74 -9.59 -2.34 3.95
CA LEU A 74 -9.03 -2.71 2.63
C LEU A 74 -10.09 -3.30 1.69
N ASP A 75 -11.09 -3.98 2.24
CA ASP A 75 -12.15 -4.63 1.46
C ASP A 75 -13.05 -3.58 0.76
N ASN A 76 -13.02 -2.34 1.25
CA ASN A 76 -13.76 -1.20 0.72
C ASN A 76 -12.92 -0.33 -0.25
N LEU A 77 -11.65 -0.66 -0.47
CA LEU A 77 -10.76 0.11 -1.33
C LEU A 77 -10.59 -0.56 -2.70
N SER A 78 -10.83 0.21 -3.76
CA SER A 78 -10.51 -0.23 -5.11
C SER A 78 -8.99 -0.32 -5.30
N LEU A 79 -8.55 -1.06 -6.32
CA LEU A 79 -7.13 -1.11 -6.62
C LEU A 79 -6.52 0.26 -6.98
N ALA A 80 -7.31 1.15 -7.60
CA ALA A 80 -6.86 2.49 -7.91
C ALA A 80 -6.56 3.30 -6.63
N ASP A 81 -7.39 3.17 -5.60
CA ASP A 81 -7.17 3.83 -4.30
C ASP A 81 -5.89 3.32 -3.64
N ARG A 82 -5.71 1.99 -3.61
CA ARG A 82 -4.50 1.34 -3.07
C ARG A 82 -3.25 1.77 -3.82
N ALA A 83 -3.32 1.83 -5.14
CA ALA A 83 -2.21 2.28 -5.98
C ALA A 83 -1.86 3.75 -5.74
N THR A 84 -2.87 4.60 -5.50
CA THR A 84 -2.69 6.02 -5.18
C THR A 84 -1.93 6.19 -3.86
N ILE A 85 -2.33 5.46 -2.81
CA ILE A 85 -1.64 5.47 -1.51
C ILE A 85 -0.22 4.92 -1.60
N ALA A 86 -0.06 3.81 -2.32
CA ALA A 86 1.24 3.18 -2.52
C ALA A 86 2.22 4.04 -3.34
N ASN A 87 1.72 4.84 -4.29
CA ASN A 87 2.53 5.72 -5.12
C ASN A 87 3.15 6.86 -4.30
N MET A 88 2.44 7.34 -3.28
CA MET A 88 2.87 8.45 -2.42
C MET A 88 3.90 8.06 -1.34
N ALA A 89 4.48 6.84 -1.42
CA ALA A 89 5.47 6.37 -0.46
C ALA A 89 6.69 7.28 -0.28
N PRO A 90 7.28 7.83 -1.36
CA PRO A 90 8.36 8.81 -1.24
C PRO A 90 7.96 10.06 -0.43
N GLU A 91 6.71 10.52 -0.54
CA GLU A 91 6.21 11.74 0.09
C GLU A 91 6.09 11.59 1.61
N TYR A 92 5.65 10.43 2.11
CA TYR A 92 5.68 10.12 3.55
C TYR A 92 6.99 9.51 4.05
N GLY A 93 7.91 9.18 3.13
CA GLY A 93 9.30 8.78 3.42
C GLY A 93 9.52 7.28 3.57
N ALA A 94 8.49 6.45 3.40
CA ALA A 94 8.66 5.00 3.44
C ALA A 94 9.41 4.49 2.21
N THR A 95 10.08 3.35 2.34
CA THR A 95 10.65 2.66 1.18
C THR A 95 9.53 2.15 0.25
N CYS A 96 8.43 1.66 0.82
CA CYS A 96 7.24 1.27 0.08
C CYS A 96 5.97 1.32 0.96
N GLY A 97 4.82 1.41 0.31
CA GLY A 97 3.49 1.20 0.91
C GLY A 97 2.83 -0.04 0.32
N PHE A 98 2.89 -1.17 1.03
CA PHE A 98 2.49 -2.50 0.58
C PHE A 98 1.04 -2.84 0.92
N PHE A 99 0.33 -3.42 -0.05
CA PHE A 99 -1.00 -3.98 0.13
C PHE A 99 -0.94 -5.46 -0.25
N PRO A 100 -1.42 -6.39 0.59
CA PRO A 100 -1.36 -7.82 0.31
C PRO A 100 -2.26 -8.22 -0.87
N ILE A 101 -2.01 -9.41 -1.42
CA ILE A 101 -2.82 -10.00 -2.49
C ILE A 101 -4.15 -10.47 -1.91
N ASP A 102 -5.25 -10.10 -2.56
CA ASP A 102 -6.61 -10.41 -2.13
C ASP A 102 -7.59 -10.52 -3.31
N ALA A 103 -8.88 -10.62 -3.02
CA ALA A 103 -9.93 -10.71 -4.03
C ALA A 103 -9.97 -9.50 -4.98
N GLU A 104 -9.67 -8.29 -4.49
CA GLU A 104 -9.60 -7.09 -5.33
C GLU A 104 -8.44 -7.16 -6.33
N THR A 105 -7.31 -7.73 -5.91
CA THR A 105 -6.17 -8.00 -6.80
C THR A 105 -6.59 -8.88 -7.97
N ILE A 106 -7.33 -9.97 -7.71
CA ILE A 106 -7.84 -10.89 -8.75
C ILE A 106 -8.90 -10.22 -9.63
N ARG A 107 -9.80 -9.43 -9.03
CA ARG A 107 -10.80 -8.64 -9.76
C ARG A 107 -10.12 -7.69 -10.74
N TYR A 108 -9.08 -6.98 -10.31
CA TYR A 108 -8.34 -6.05 -11.15
C TYR A 108 -7.56 -6.74 -12.28
N LEU A 109 -6.89 -7.87 -12.00
CA LEU A 109 -6.21 -8.65 -13.04
C LEU A 109 -7.20 -9.13 -14.12
N THR A 110 -8.38 -9.58 -13.71
CA THR A 110 -9.44 -9.99 -14.63
C THR A 110 -9.96 -8.79 -15.44
N PHE A 111 -10.27 -7.68 -14.76
CA PHE A 111 -10.76 -6.44 -15.38
C PHE A 111 -9.78 -5.90 -16.43
N THR A 112 -8.48 -5.97 -16.17
CA THR A 112 -7.43 -5.52 -17.11
C THR A 112 -7.10 -6.54 -18.21
N GLY A 113 -7.93 -7.58 -18.38
CA GLY A 113 -7.83 -8.54 -19.47
C GLY A 113 -6.65 -9.49 -19.36
N ARG A 114 -6.15 -9.76 -18.15
CA ARG A 114 -5.09 -10.77 -17.97
C ARG A 114 -5.63 -12.15 -18.30
N ASP A 115 -4.75 -12.98 -18.87
CA ASP A 115 -5.06 -14.36 -19.24
C ASP A 115 -5.72 -15.12 -18.06
N PRO A 116 -6.90 -15.76 -18.26
CA PRO A 116 -7.62 -16.43 -17.17
C PRO A 116 -6.85 -17.56 -16.48
N HIS A 117 -5.98 -18.28 -17.21
CA HIS A 117 -5.13 -19.30 -16.60
C HIS A 117 -4.10 -18.65 -15.67
N ARG A 118 -3.51 -17.53 -16.08
CA ARG A 118 -2.58 -16.77 -15.23
C ARG A 118 -3.27 -16.16 -14.00
N VAL A 119 -4.49 -15.65 -14.14
CA VAL A 119 -5.26 -15.14 -12.98
C VAL A 119 -5.51 -16.25 -11.95
N LYS A 120 -5.94 -17.44 -12.39
CA LYS A 120 -6.12 -18.61 -11.53
C LYS A 120 -4.82 -19.04 -10.85
N LEU A 121 -3.71 -19.02 -11.58
CA LEU A 121 -2.40 -19.36 -11.03
C LEU A 121 -1.99 -18.39 -9.91
N VAL A 122 -2.18 -17.07 -10.10
CA VAL A 122 -1.86 -16.07 -9.08
C VAL A 122 -2.64 -16.33 -7.79
N GLU A 123 -3.94 -16.57 -7.88
CA GLU A 123 -4.78 -16.85 -6.71
C GLU A 123 -4.36 -18.14 -6.00
N ALA A 124 -4.20 -19.23 -6.75
CA ALA A 124 -3.83 -20.53 -6.19
C ALA A 124 -2.46 -20.47 -5.51
N TYR A 125 -1.47 -19.84 -6.16
CA TYR A 125 -0.14 -19.68 -5.62
C TYR A 125 -0.14 -18.81 -4.36
N ALA A 126 -0.83 -17.67 -4.37
CA ALA A 126 -0.89 -16.78 -3.22
C ALA A 126 -1.51 -17.48 -1.98
N LYS A 127 -2.55 -18.29 -2.19
CA LYS A 127 -3.17 -19.07 -1.11
C LYS A 127 -2.25 -20.16 -0.57
N GLU A 128 -1.62 -20.94 -1.44
CA GLU A 128 -0.70 -22.02 -1.04
C GLU A 128 0.52 -21.50 -0.28
N GLN A 129 1.02 -20.32 -0.66
CA GLN A 129 2.17 -19.69 0.00
C GLN A 129 1.80 -18.88 1.26
N GLY A 130 0.53 -18.82 1.64
CA GLY A 130 0.08 -18.02 2.78
C GLY A 130 0.20 -16.50 2.58
N MET A 131 0.26 -16.04 1.33
CA MET A 131 0.33 -14.62 0.96
C MET A 131 -1.05 -14.00 0.63
N TRP A 132 -2.10 -14.82 0.66
CA TRP A 132 -3.46 -14.40 0.41
C TRP A 132 -4.11 -13.80 1.65
N ARG A 133 -4.63 -12.58 1.53
CA ARG A 133 -5.39 -11.89 2.55
C ARG A 133 -6.89 -12.07 2.32
N ASP A 134 -7.60 -12.45 3.37
CA ASP A 134 -9.05 -12.41 3.50
C ASP A 134 -9.47 -12.01 4.93
N ALA A 135 -10.78 -12.02 5.21
CA ALA A 135 -11.32 -11.63 6.50
C ALA A 135 -10.95 -12.57 7.66
N SER A 136 -10.48 -13.80 7.37
CA SER A 136 -10.01 -14.77 8.35
C SER A 136 -8.52 -14.71 8.60
N THR A 137 -7.77 -13.99 7.74
CA THR A 137 -6.33 -13.80 7.90
C THR A 137 -6.05 -13.02 9.19
N PRO A 138 -5.23 -13.56 10.11
CA PRO A 138 -4.85 -12.84 11.32
C PRO A 138 -4.00 -11.61 10.97
N ASP A 139 -4.13 -10.55 11.76
CA ASP A 139 -3.30 -9.35 11.63
C ASP A 139 -1.80 -9.74 11.82
N PRO A 140 -0.89 -9.35 10.90
CA PRO A 140 0.54 -9.61 11.08
C PRO A 140 1.13 -8.92 12.31
N ILE A 141 2.25 -9.43 12.81
CA ILE A 141 3.00 -8.81 13.89
C ILE A 141 3.94 -7.75 13.29
N PHE A 142 3.56 -6.49 13.44
CA PHE A 142 4.34 -5.35 12.96
C PHE A 142 5.31 -4.83 14.03
N THR A 143 6.33 -4.08 13.61
CA THR A 143 7.27 -3.43 14.52
C THR A 143 6.58 -2.34 15.34
N ASP A 144 5.65 -1.62 14.71
CA ASP A 144 4.78 -0.61 15.32
C ASP A 144 3.51 -0.52 14.46
N SER A 145 2.44 0.05 14.99
CA SER A 145 1.16 0.15 14.30
C SER A 145 0.55 1.55 14.39
N MET A 146 -0.25 1.88 13.38
CA MET A 146 -1.10 3.06 13.31
C MET A 146 -2.47 2.65 12.79
N GLU A 147 -3.50 3.42 13.11
CA GLU A 147 -4.86 3.12 12.67
C GLU A 147 -5.53 4.37 12.09
N LEU A 148 -6.35 4.17 11.05
CA LEU A 148 -7.21 5.20 10.46
C LEU A 148 -8.59 4.60 10.20
N ASN A 149 -9.61 5.26 10.76
CA ASN A 149 -10.98 5.01 10.39
C ASN A 149 -11.33 5.85 9.15
N LEU A 150 -11.69 5.19 8.05
CA LEU A 150 -12.00 5.83 6.77
C LEU A 150 -13.22 6.78 6.85
N ASN A 151 -14.06 6.64 7.89
CA ASN A 151 -15.14 7.59 8.15
C ASN A 151 -14.64 8.97 8.60
N ASP A 152 -13.41 9.06 9.13
CA ASP A 152 -12.82 10.29 9.64
C ASP A 152 -12.03 11.03 8.55
N VAL A 153 -11.98 10.48 7.34
CA VAL A 153 -11.45 11.19 6.18
C VAL A 153 -12.43 12.30 5.80
N GLU A 154 -11.89 13.46 5.48
CA GLU A 154 -12.65 14.63 5.03
C GLU A 154 -12.02 15.14 3.73
N PRO A 155 -12.82 15.76 2.84
CA PRO A 155 -12.29 16.44 1.66
C PRO A 155 -11.12 17.35 2.03
N SER A 156 -10.06 17.36 1.24
CA SER A 156 -8.85 18.11 1.60
C SER A 156 -7.98 18.49 0.41
N LEU A 157 -7.15 19.50 0.64
CA LEU A 157 -6.09 19.94 -0.26
C LEU A 157 -4.74 19.87 0.45
N ALA A 158 -3.64 19.82 -0.30
CA ALA A 158 -2.28 19.91 0.25
C ALA A 158 -1.55 21.14 -0.28
N GLY A 159 -0.95 21.92 0.61
CA GLY A 159 -0.19 23.10 0.22
C GLY A 159 -0.03 24.16 1.33
N PRO A 160 0.53 25.35 1.00
CA PRO A 160 0.94 25.77 -0.33
C PRO A 160 2.34 25.29 -0.75
N LYS A 161 3.10 24.63 0.15
CA LYS A 161 4.53 24.34 -0.08
C LYS A 161 4.89 22.85 -0.10
N ARG A 162 4.14 21.98 0.60
CA ARG A 162 4.53 20.57 0.77
C ARG A 162 3.32 19.64 0.67
N PRO A 163 3.48 18.41 0.14
CA PRO A 163 2.38 17.43 0.02
C PRO A 163 1.76 17.00 1.35
N GLN A 164 2.53 17.03 2.45
CA GLN A 164 2.05 16.68 3.79
C GLN A 164 1.30 17.82 4.50
N ASP A 165 1.27 19.02 3.93
CA ASP A 165 0.58 20.18 4.51
C ASP A 165 -0.93 20.11 4.15
N ARG A 166 -1.61 19.09 4.67
CA ARG A 166 -3.06 18.87 4.48
C ARG A 166 -3.87 19.98 5.14
N VAL A 167 -4.82 20.54 4.40
CA VAL A 167 -5.84 21.50 4.84
C VAL A 167 -7.21 20.87 4.53
N PRO A 168 -8.06 20.59 5.54
CA PRO A 168 -9.44 20.16 5.35
C PRO A 168 -10.29 21.23 4.66
#